data_AF-A0A916NYM1-F1
#
_entry.id   AF-A0A916NYM1-F1
#
_cell.length_a   1.000
_cell.length_b   1.000
_cell.length_c   1.000
_cell.angle_alpha   90.00
_cell.angle_beta   90.00
_cell.angle_gamma   90.00
#
_symmetry.space_group_name_H-M   'P 1'
#
loop_
_entity.id
_entity.type
_entity.pdbx_description
1 polymer ?
#
loop_
_entity_poly.entity_id
_entity_poly.type
_entity_poly.pdbx_seq_one_letter_code
_entity_poly.pdbx_strand_id
1 'polypeptide(L)'
;MDNVIQQIIQFRDERDWKQFHNSKDLAISLTLEASELLENFQWKDSEVAVNEKMDQIKDELADVLIYALMLAHDLDINIESAILNKLKKNEVKYPIDKFKGTSKKYTDG
;
A
#
# COMPACT_ATOMS: atom_id res chain seq x y z
N MET A 1 -5.09 -6.77 12.16
CA MET A 1 -4.54 -5.44 11.81
C MET A 1 -5.09 -4.29 12.68
N ASP A 2 -6.14 -4.57 13.45
CA ASP A 2 -6.96 -3.56 14.13
C ASP A 2 -6.19 -2.63 15.07
N ASN A 3 -5.22 -3.14 15.85
CA ASN A 3 -4.45 -2.30 16.76
C ASN A 3 -3.71 -1.14 16.05
N VAL A 4 -3.09 -1.41 14.90
CA VAL A 4 -2.37 -0.41 14.11
C VAL A 4 -3.36 0.60 13.52
N ILE A 5 -4.49 0.13 12.96
CA ILE A 5 -5.54 1.00 12.43
C ILE A 5 -6.06 1.93 13.51
N GLN A 6 -6.33 1.43 14.72
CA GLN A 6 -6.81 2.26 15.83
C GLN A 6 -5.80 3.33 16.25
N GLN A 7 -4.50 3.02 16.29
CA GLN A 7 -3.47 4.03 16.58
C GLN A 7 -3.39 5.11 15.50
N ILE A 8 -3.49 4.73 14.22
CA ILE A 8 -3.51 5.69 13.10
C ILE A 8 -4.73 6.61 13.21
N ILE A 9 -5.91 6.05 13.43
CA ILE A 9 -7.15 6.82 13.55
C ILE A 9 -7.14 7.72 14.77
N GLN A 10 -6.66 7.22 15.91
CA GLN A 10 -6.46 8.03 17.11
C GLN A 10 -5.50 9.21 16.83
N PHE A 11 -4.35 8.95 16.20
CA PHE A 11 -3.39 9.99 15.86
C PHE A 11 -3.98 11.09 14.95
N ARG A 12 -4.77 10.70 13.94
CA ARG A 12 -5.48 11.62 13.04
C ARG A 12 -6.52 12.44 13.80
N ASP A 13 -7.34 11.77 14.60
CA ASP A 13 -8.50 12.38 15.25
C ASP A 13 -8.06 13.32 16.39
N GLU A 14 -6.99 13.00 17.13
CA GLU A 14 -6.38 13.89 18.12
C GLU A 14 -5.91 15.24 17.54
N ARG A 15 -5.66 15.29 16.23
CA ARG A 15 -5.24 16.50 15.51
C ARG A 15 -6.39 17.18 14.77
N ASP A 16 -7.62 16.67 14.93
CA ASP A 16 -8.81 17.13 14.21
C ASP A 16 -8.64 17.07 12.67
N TRP A 17 -7.79 16.17 12.17
CA TRP A 17 -7.47 16.08 10.74
C TRP A 17 -8.53 15.35 9.92
N LYS A 18 -9.48 14.68 10.58
CA LYS A 18 -10.58 13.98 9.91
C LYS A 18 -11.35 14.88 8.93
N GLN A 19 -11.46 16.18 9.22
CA GLN A 19 -12.14 17.15 8.34
C GLN A 19 -11.45 17.33 6.97
N PHE A 20 -10.14 17.06 6.88
CA PHE A 20 -9.35 17.14 5.65
C PHE A 20 -9.17 15.80 4.95
N HIS A 21 -9.48 14.69 5.63
CA HIS A 21 -9.25 13.33 5.17
C HIS A 21 -10.54 12.68 4.64
N ASN A 22 -11.20 13.27 3.64
CA ASN A 22 -12.25 12.54 2.91
C ASN A 22 -11.64 11.45 2.01
N SER A 23 -12.46 10.51 1.55
CA SER A 23 -11.97 9.34 0.79
C SER A 23 -11.20 9.71 -0.49
N LYS A 24 -11.56 10.82 -1.15
CA LYS A 24 -10.86 11.30 -2.36
C LYS A 24 -9.48 11.82 -1.98
N ASP A 25 -9.41 12.65 -0.94
CA ASP A 25 -8.14 13.25 -0.51
C ASP A 25 -7.18 12.21 0.07
N LEU A 26 -7.68 11.21 0.82
CA LEU A 26 -6.89 10.06 1.26
C LEU A 26 -6.30 9.24 0.10
N ALA A 27 -7.07 9.03 -0.97
CA ALA A 27 -6.58 8.32 -2.16
C ALA A 27 -5.52 9.14 -2.93
N ILE A 28 -5.64 10.47 -2.92
CA ILE A 28 -4.63 11.37 -3.45
C ILE A 28 -3.35 11.25 -2.61
N SER A 29 -3.43 11.41 -1.29
CA SER A 29 -2.27 11.29 -0.39
C SER A 29 -1.56 9.96 -0.56
N LEU A 30 -2.28 8.84 -0.58
CA LEU A 30 -1.71 7.52 -0.85
C LEU A 30 -0.87 7.49 -2.14
N THR A 31 -1.37 8.13 -3.21
CA THR A 31 -0.66 8.19 -4.50
C THR A 31 0.59 9.06 -4.44
N LEU A 32 0.56 10.14 -3.65
CA LEU A 32 1.71 11.01 -3.41
C LEU A 32 2.81 10.23 -2.69
N GLU A 33 2.50 9.57 -1.56
CA GLU A 33 3.49 8.78 -0.81
C GLU A 33 4.02 7.60 -1.64
N ALA A 34 3.19 7.01 -2.51
CA ALA A 34 3.65 5.97 -3.42
C ALA A 34 4.65 6.52 -4.47
N SER A 35 4.54 7.80 -4.81
CA SER A 35 5.49 8.50 -5.66
C SER A 35 6.78 8.84 -4.91
N GLU A 36 6.70 9.26 -3.64
CA GLU A 36 7.88 9.48 -2.78
C GLU A 36 8.65 8.16 -2.54
N LEU A 37 7.93 7.06 -2.31
CA LEU A 37 8.52 5.72 -2.28
C LEU A 37 9.24 5.39 -3.59
N LEU A 38 8.66 5.72 -4.74
CA LEU A 38 9.27 5.49 -6.05
C LEU A 38 10.55 6.32 -6.25
N GLU A 39 10.59 7.56 -5.75
CA GLU A 39 11.74 8.46 -5.86
C GLU A 39 13.00 7.88 -5.23
N ASN A 40 12.87 7.08 -4.17
CA ASN A 40 14.00 6.39 -3.54
C ASN A 40 14.75 5.44 -4.50
N PHE A 41 14.09 4.95 -5.54
CA PHE A 41 14.65 4.06 -6.57
C PHE A 41 14.98 4.80 -7.87
N GLN A 42 14.67 6.09 -7.97
CA GLN A 42 14.87 6.84 -9.21
C GLN A 42 16.37 6.98 -9.54
N TRP A 43 16.73 6.69 -10.79
CA TRP A 43 18.11 6.78 -11.30
C TRP A 43 19.14 5.88 -10.60
N LYS A 44 18.69 4.86 -9.86
CA LYS A 44 19.55 3.93 -9.14
C LYS A 44 19.18 2.48 -9.46
N ASP A 45 20.17 1.60 -9.39
CA ASP A 45 19.91 0.16 -9.32
C ASP A 45 19.25 -0.17 -7.98
N SER A 46 18.35 -1.16 -8.00
CA SER A 46 17.55 -1.56 -6.83
C SER A 46 18.40 -1.87 -5.60
N GLU A 47 19.50 -2.63 -5.78
CA GLU A 47 20.40 -3.00 -4.67
C GLU A 47 21.08 -1.78 -4.04
N VAL A 48 21.45 -0.79 -4.85
CA VAL A 48 22.08 0.45 -4.37
C VAL A 48 21.07 1.30 -3.61
N ALA A 49 19.86 1.47 -4.15
CA ALA A 49 18.78 2.18 -3.48
C ALA A 49 18.45 1.55 -2.12
N VAL A 50 18.28 0.24 -2.07
CA VAL A 50 17.99 -0.51 -0.82
C VAL A 50 19.12 -0.34 0.20
N ASN A 51 20.38 -0.38 -0.22
CA ASN A 51 21.51 -0.21 0.70
C ASN A 51 21.66 1.23 1.24
N GLU A 52 21.40 2.25 0.41
CA GLU A 52 21.62 3.65 0.77
C GLU A 52 20.40 4.36 1.36
N LYS A 53 19.19 3.88 1.06
CA LYS A 53 17.91 4.57 1.34
C LYS A 53 16.93 3.73 2.15
N MET A 54 17.38 2.66 2.80
CA MET A 54 16.51 1.72 3.51
C MET A 54 15.54 2.40 4.49
N ASP A 55 16.02 3.40 5.24
CA ASP A 55 15.16 4.05 6.23
C ASP A 55 14.10 4.92 5.57
N GLN A 56 14.43 5.67 4.52
CA GLN A 56 13.44 6.40 3.73
C GLN A 56 12.44 5.45 3.07
N ILE A 57 12.90 4.33 2.49
CA ILE A 57 12.01 3.31 1.90
C ILE A 57 11.01 2.77 2.92
N LYS A 58 11.43 2.56 4.18
CA LYS A 58 10.52 2.12 5.25
C LYS A 58 9.49 3.18 5.59
N ASP A 59 9.94 4.44 5.72
CA ASP A 59 9.08 5.56 6.08
C ASP A 59 8.01 5.77 4.98
N GLU A 60 8.41 5.91 3.72
CA GLU A 60 7.46 6.12 2.61
C GLU A 60 6.51 4.93 2.41
N LEU A 61 7.00 3.70 2.59
CA LEU A 61 6.14 2.52 2.53
C LEU A 61 5.14 2.50 3.69
N ALA A 62 5.54 2.94 4.89
CA ALA A 62 4.64 3.07 6.02
C ALA A 62 3.58 4.13 5.75
N ASP A 63 3.94 5.28 5.16
CA ASP A 63 3.01 6.35 4.84
C ASP A 63 1.97 5.93 3.81
N VAL A 64 2.38 5.21 2.74
CA VAL A 64 1.44 4.57 1.79
C VAL A 64 0.41 3.70 2.52
N LEU A 65 0.88 2.86 3.45
CA LEU A 65 0.02 1.97 4.21
C LEU A 65 -0.89 2.73 5.17
N ILE A 66 -0.39 3.79 5.82
CA ILE A 66 -1.16 4.62 6.75
C ILE A 66 -2.37 5.24 6.03
N TYR A 67 -2.18 5.85 4.86
CA TYR A 67 -3.29 6.41 4.08
C TYR A 67 -4.24 5.33 3.56
N ALA A 68 -3.72 4.18 3.11
CA ALA A 68 -4.56 3.06 2.67
C ALA A 68 -5.43 2.51 3.80
N LEU A 69 -4.88 2.40 5.01
CA LEU A 69 -5.59 1.91 6.19
C LEU A 69 -6.62 2.92 6.71
N MET A 70 -6.31 4.22 6.69
CA MET A 70 -7.31 5.27 6.97
C MET A 70 -8.47 5.20 5.99
N LEU A 71 -8.16 5.07 4.69
CA LEU A 71 -9.18 4.96 3.64
C LEU A 71 -10.05 3.72 3.81
N ALA A 72 -9.45 2.58 4.13
CA ALA A 72 -10.19 1.35 4.40
C ALA A 72 -11.11 1.50 5.62
N HIS A 73 -10.61 2.11 6.70
CA HIS A 73 -11.40 2.38 7.90
C HIS A 73 -12.60 3.30 7.60
N ASP A 74 -12.39 4.42 6.92
CA ASP A 74 -13.46 5.39 6.64
C ASP A 74 -14.51 4.89 5.64
N LEU A 75 -14.20 3.83 4.89
CA LEU A 75 -15.12 3.13 3.98
C LEU A 75 -15.71 1.84 4.57
N ASP A 76 -15.49 1.57 5.86
CA ASP A 76 -15.92 0.34 6.55
C ASP A 76 -15.44 -0.96 5.86
N ILE A 77 -14.24 -0.92 5.28
CA ILE A 77 -13.63 -2.06 4.60
C ILE A 77 -12.78 -2.85 5.60
N ASN A 78 -13.15 -4.11 5.83
CA ASN A 78 -12.26 -5.07 6.48
C ASN A 78 -11.11 -5.42 5.52
N ILE A 79 -10.02 -4.67 5.62
CA ILE A 79 -8.89 -4.74 4.68
C ILE A 79 -8.21 -6.11 4.67
N GLU A 80 -8.12 -6.77 5.83
CA GLU A 80 -7.54 -8.12 5.95
C GLU A 80 -8.35 -9.12 5.11
N SER A 81 -9.68 -9.12 5.27
CA SER A 81 -10.58 -9.95 4.47
C SER A 81 -10.52 -9.59 2.98
N ALA A 82 -10.41 -8.31 2.65
CA ALA A 82 -10.29 -7.85 1.26
C ALA A 82 -9.00 -8.38 0.60
N ILE A 83 -7.87 -8.33 1.31
CA ILE A 83 -6.58 -8.88 0.87
C ILE A 83 -6.69 -10.39 0.65
N LEU A 84 -7.18 -11.14 1.63
CA LEU A 84 -7.32 -12.61 1.54
C LEU A 84 -8.22 -13.01 0.37
N ASN A 85 -9.33 -12.31 0.15
CA ASN A 85 -10.21 -12.54 -0.98
C ASN A 85 -9.54 -12.20 -2.32
N LYS A 86 -8.73 -11.15 -2.36
CA LYS A 86 -7.97 -10.78 -3.57
C LYS A 86 -6.89 -11.81 -3.89
N LEU A 87 -6.21 -12.36 -2.89
CA LEU A 87 -5.23 -13.44 -3.06
C LEU A 87 -5.87 -14.69 -3.66
N LYS A 88 -7.01 -15.16 -3.13
CA LYS A 88 -7.76 -16.28 -3.73
C LYS A 88 -8.13 -16.04 -5.19
N LYS A 89 -8.57 -14.82 -5.54
CA LYS A 89 -8.85 -14.44 -6.93
C LYS A 89 -7.58 -14.46 -7.79
N ASN A 90 -6.45 -14.03 -7.24
CA ASN A 90 -5.17 -14.03 -7.95
C ASN A 90 -4.64 -15.46 -8.16
N GLU A 91 -4.82 -16.39 -7.22
CA GLU A 91 -4.45 -17.81 -7.38
C GLU A 91 -5.17 -18.45 -8.56
N VAL A 92 -6.47 -18.16 -8.72
CA VAL A 92 -7.26 -18.63 -9.88
C VAL A 92 -6.78 -17.97 -11.18
N LYS A 93 -6.42 -16.68 -11.12
CA LYS A 93 -5.94 -15.93 -12.29
C LYS A 93 -4.52 -16.32 -12.73
N TYR A 94 -3.66 -16.69 -11.78
CA TYR A 94 -2.24 -16.98 -11.98
C TYR A 94 -1.87 -18.34 -11.37
N PRO A 95 -2.32 -19.46 -11.97
CA PRO A 95 -2.06 -20.78 -11.41
C PRO A 95 -0.58 -21.18 -11.54
N ILE A 96 -0.08 -21.93 -10.55
CA ILE A 96 1.35 -22.23 -10.37
C ILE A 96 1.97 -22.90 -11.59
N ASP A 97 1.26 -23.86 -12.18
CA ASP A 97 1.71 -24.64 -13.35
C ASP A 97 1.98 -23.77 -14.58
N LYS A 98 1.37 -22.58 -14.68
CA LYS A 98 1.53 -21.66 -15.81
C LYS A 98 2.42 -20.45 -15.51
N PHE A 99 2.46 -20.01 -14.26
CA PHE A 99 3.07 -18.73 -13.88
C PHE A 99 4.29 -18.84 -12.95
N LYS A 100 4.68 -20.04 -12.50
CA LYS A 100 5.90 -20.21 -11.70
C LYS A 100 7.15 -19.84 -12.50
N GLY A 101 7.91 -18.86 -12.00
CA GLY A 101 9.16 -18.40 -12.63
C GLY A 101 8.97 -17.57 -13.90
N THR A 102 7.75 -17.13 -14.22
CA THR A 102 7.48 -16.30 -15.39
C THR A 102 6.92 -14.93 -14.96
N SER A 103 7.39 -13.87 -15.61
CA SER A 103 6.86 -12.50 -15.44
C SER A 103 5.73 -12.18 -16.43
N LYS A 104 5.30 -13.17 -17.22
CA LYS A 104 4.25 -13.00 -18.24
C LYS A 104 2.94 -12.59 -17.57
N LYS A 105 2.26 -11.59 -18.12
CA LYS A 105 0.93 -11.20 -17.64
C LYS A 105 -0.10 -12.14 -18.25
N TYR A 106 -1.24 -12.30 -17.57
CA TYR A 106 -2.36 -13.13 -18.04
C TYR A 106 -2.86 -12.74 -19.44
N THR A 107 -2.65 -11.48 -19.86
CA THR A 107 -3.02 -10.96 -21.17
C THR A 107 -2.09 -11.40 -22.31
N ASP A 108 -1.00 -12.10 -22.02
CA ASP A 108 0.02 -12.49 -23.01
C ASP A 108 -0.18 -13.96 -23.48
N GLY A 109 -1.40 -14.49 -23.38
CA GLY A 109 -1.77 -15.87 -23.73
C GLY A 109 -3.02 -15.94 -24.60
#